data_AF-A0A7Z6SPW7-F1
#
_entry.id   AF-A0A7Z6SPW7-F1
#
_cell.length_a   1.000
_cell.length_b   1.000
_cell.length_c   1.000
_cell.angle_alpha   90.00
_cell.angle_beta   90.00
_cell.angle_gamma   90.00
#
_symmetry.space_group_name_H-M   'P 1'
#
loop_
_entity.id
_entity.type
_entity.pdbx_description
1 polymer ?
#
loop_
_entity_poly.entity_id
_entity_poly.type
_entity_poly.pdbx_seq_one_letter_code
_entity_poly.pdbx_strand_id
1 'polypeptide(L)'
;MLSWLEKERYLRHIMLEDVGEEGQLKLLKSSVLVIGAGGLGSAVLMYLCAAGIGKIGIVDFDVLDVSNLQRQIIHSQDFLNQPKAFSAKARLKQLNASIEIEAFEERFKAHNALPLIEPYDFIIDATDNFNAKFLINDACVLAQKPYSHAGVLKYRGQSMSVLPHSACLACVFDKPPKKGLNPTSGL
;
A
#
# COMPACT_ATOMS: atom_id res chain seq x y z
N MET A 1 -13.01 14.36 18.24
CA MET A 1 -14.31 14.58 17.56
C MET A 1 -14.01 15.04 16.15
N LEU A 2 -14.81 14.62 15.16
CA LEU A 2 -14.60 15.06 13.77
C LEU A 2 -14.92 16.54 13.62
N SER A 3 -14.12 17.26 12.84
CA SER A 3 -14.45 18.60 12.36
C SER A 3 -15.68 18.55 11.43
N TRP A 4 -16.31 19.70 11.21
CA TRP A 4 -17.45 19.80 10.30
C TRP A 4 -17.10 19.32 8.88
N LEU A 5 -15.93 19.72 8.37
CA LEU A 5 -15.47 19.32 7.04
C LEU A 5 -15.22 17.81 6.94
N GLU A 6 -14.69 17.18 7.99
CA GLU A 6 -14.51 15.72 8.04
C GLU A 6 -15.87 14.99 8.09
N LYS A 7 -16.84 15.52 8.86
CA LYS A 7 -18.21 14.96 8.88
C LYS A 7 -18.87 15.03 7.51
N GLU A 8 -18.72 16.15 6.81
CA GLU A 8 -19.27 16.31 5.46
C GLU A 8 -18.58 15.37 4.46
N ARG A 9 -17.24 15.32 4.45
CA ARG A 9 -16.45 14.47 3.56
C ARG A 9 -16.76 12.99 3.74
N TYR A 10 -16.85 12.52 4.98
CA TYR A 10 -16.98 11.09 5.31
C TYR A 10 -18.40 10.66 5.66
N LEU A 11 -19.42 11.50 5.41
CA LEU A 11 -20.81 11.23 5.77
C LEU A 11 -21.28 9.83 5.34
N ARG A 12 -20.90 9.41 4.12
CA ARG A 12 -21.27 8.09 3.57
C ARG A 12 -20.62 6.92 4.30
N HIS A 13 -19.43 7.09 4.87
CA HIS A 13 -18.81 6.07 5.72
C HIS A 13 -19.42 6.07 7.11
N ILE A 14 -19.65 7.26 7.68
CA ILE A 14 -20.24 7.43 9.02
C ILE A 14 -21.66 6.82 9.10
N MET A 15 -22.41 6.85 8.00
CA MET A 15 -23.74 6.23 7.92
C MET A 15 -23.74 4.70 7.93
N LEU A 16 -22.59 4.04 7.77
CA LEU A 16 -22.50 2.58 7.86
C LEU A 16 -22.53 2.17 9.33
N GLU A 17 -23.42 1.23 9.66
CA GLU A 17 -23.68 0.78 11.03
C GLU A 17 -22.40 0.33 11.76
N ASP A 18 -21.54 -0.44 11.09
CA ASP A 18 -20.29 -0.95 11.65
C ASP A 18 -19.13 0.06 11.67
N VAL A 19 -19.31 1.26 11.09
CA VAL A 19 -18.28 2.31 11.05
C VAL A 19 -18.66 3.42 12.03
N GLY A 20 -19.76 4.14 11.80
CA GLY A 20 -20.15 5.27 12.64
C GLY A 20 -19.10 6.40 12.72
N GLU A 21 -19.35 7.39 13.59
CA GLU A 21 -18.38 8.46 13.85
C GLU A 21 -17.13 7.92 14.55
N GLU A 22 -17.27 6.90 15.40
CA GLU A 22 -16.15 6.28 16.11
C GLU A 22 -15.19 5.54 15.17
N GLY A 23 -15.70 4.74 14.23
CA GLY A 23 -14.89 4.03 13.25
C GLY A 23 -14.17 4.99 12.31
N GLN A 24 -14.84 6.06 11.86
CA GLN A 24 -14.18 7.08 11.05
C GLN A 24 -13.06 7.81 11.83
N LEU A 25 -13.26 8.08 13.12
CA LEU A 25 -12.20 8.60 13.99
C LEU A 25 -11.04 7.61 14.16
N LYS A 26 -11.30 6.30 14.19
CA LYS A 26 -10.24 5.27 14.21
C LYS A 26 -9.44 5.29 12.90
N LEU A 27 -10.11 5.37 11.74
CA LEU A 27 -9.44 5.49 10.44
C LEU A 27 -8.52 6.73 10.39
N LEU A 28 -9.03 7.90 10.81
CA LEU A 28 -8.25 9.14 10.84
C LEU A 28 -7.07 9.14 11.82
N LYS A 29 -7.06 8.23 12.80
CA LYS A 29 -5.93 8.04 13.72
C LYS A 29 -4.99 6.92 13.30
N SER A 30 -5.38 6.13 12.30
CA SER A 30 -4.61 4.99 11.82
C SER A 30 -3.57 5.39 10.78
N SER A 31 -2.58 4.53 10.63
CA SER A 31 -1.46 4.69 9.71
C SER A 31 -1.26 3.44 8.86
N VAL A 32 -1.05 3.61 7.56
CA VAL A 32 -0.83 2.51 6.61
C VAL A 32 0.42 2.74 5.78
N LEU A 33 1.31 1.76 5.72
CA LEU A 33 2.44 1.74 4.79
C LEU A 33 2.09 0.90 3.56
N VAL A 34 2.19 1.49 2.37
CA VAL A 34 2.03 0.77 1.10
C VAL A 34 3.39 0.64 0.42
N ILE A 35 3.81 -0.61 0.19
CA ILE A 35 5.08 -0.94 -0.45
C ILE A 35 4.78 -1.30 -1.91
N GLY A 36 5.10 -0.37 -2.81
CA GLY A 36 4.77 -0.39 -4.23
C GLY A 36 3.64 0.58 -4.58
N ALA A 37 3.92 1.51 -5.48
CA ALA A 37 3.00 2.47 -6.08
C ALA A 37 2.60 2.07 -7.51
N GLY A 38 2.81 0.82 -7.90
CA GLY A 38 2.43 0.27 -9.20
C GLY A 38 0.93 0.03 -9.37
N GLY A 39 0.54 -1.00 -10.13
CA GLY A 39 -0.88 -1.24 -10.47
C GLY A 39 -1.76 -1.56 -9.25
N LEU A 40 -1.27 -2.43 -8.35
CA LEU A 40 -1.94 -2.73 -7.08
C LEU A 40 -1.95 -1.52 -6.15
N GLY A 41 -0.78 -0.88 -5.99
CA GLY A 41 -0.60 0.30 -5.14
C GLY A 41 -1.50 1.44 -5.54
N SER A 42 -1.66 1.69 -6.84
CA SER A 42 -2.51 2.75 -7.39
C SER A 42 -3.95 2.66 -6.88
N ALA A 43 -4.57 1.47 -6.95
CA ALA A 43 -5.94 1.28 -6.50
C ALA A 43 -6.04 1.42 -4.98
N VAL A 44 -5.15 0.76 -4.24
CA VAL A 44 -5.14 0.76 -2.77
C VAL A 44 -4.97 2.17 -2.21
N LEU A 45 -3.93 2.89 -2.66
CA LEU A 45 -3.58 4.22 -2.16
C LEU A 45 -4.73 5.22 -2.33
N MET A 46 -5.39 5.19 -3.48
CA MET A 46 -6.52 6.07 -3.77
C MET A 46 -7.68 5.84 -2.80
N TYR A 47 -8.04 4.57 -2.54
CA TYR A 47 -9.13 4.25 -1.63
C TYR A 47 -8.79 4.45 -0.16
N LEU A 48 -7.56 4.18 0.29
CA LEU A 48 -7.13 4.50 1.67
C LEU A 48 -7.19 6.01 1.93
N CYS A 49 -6.72 6.81 0.97
CA CYS A 49 -6.78 8.27 1.05
C CYS A 49 -8.22 8.80 1.04
N ALA A 50 -9.09 8.24 0.19
CA ALA A 50 -10.51 8.57 0.18
C ALA A 50 -11.23 8.15 1.47
N ALA A 51 -10.83 7.02 2.06
CA ALA A 51 -11.39 6.48 3.30
C ALA A 51 -11.03 7.31 4.54
N GLY A 52 -10.01 8.16 4.46
CA GLY A 52 -9.60 8.98 5.60
C GLY A 52 -8.59 8.30 6.51
N ILE A 53 -7.70 7.43 5.99
CA ILE A 53 -6.55 6.96 6.77
C ILE A 53 -5.68 8.15 7.14
N GLY A 54 -5.42 8.36 8.43
CA GLY A 54 -4.74 9.55 8.96
C GLY A 54 -3.34 9.78 8.42
N LYS A 55 -2.58 8.69 8.26
CA LYS A 55 -1.21 8.71 7.75
C LYS A 55 -0.99 7.60 6.72
N ILE A 56 -0.48 7.96 5.53
CA ILE A 56 -0.13 7.00 4.48
C ILE A 56 1.34 7.15 4.12
N GLY A 57 2.09 6.06 4.26
CA GLY A 57 3.46 5.93 3.77
C GLY A 57 3.48 5.23 2.41
N ILE A 58 4.32 5.70 1.49
CA ILE A 58 4.47 5.14 0.15
C ILE A 58 5.94 4.82 -0.08
N VAL A 59 6.28 3.54 -0.28
CA VAL A 59 7.65 3.11 -0.62
C VAL A 59 7.65 2.60 -2.05
N ASP A 60 8.34 3.30 -2.95
CA ASP A 60 8.55 2.85 -4.33
C ASP A 60 9.85 3.46 -4.87
N PHE A 61 10.67 2.65 -5.54
CA PHE A 61 11.98 3.05 -6.06
C PHE A 61 11.98 3.29 -7.58
N ASP A 62 10.87 2.99 -8.26
CA ASP A 62 10.78 3.12 -9.71
C ASP A 62 10.48 4.57 -10.10
N VAL A 63 10.91 4.89 -11.32
CA VAL A 63 10.50 6.09 -12.06
C VAL A 63 9.29 5.76 -12.93
N LEU A 64 8.38 6.72 -13.08
CA LEU A 64 7.18 6.55 -13.91
C LEU A 64 7.54 6.52 -15.41
N ASP A 65 7.04 5.50 -16.10
CA ASP A 65 7.14 5.32 -17.55
C ASP A 65 5.75 5.33 -18.24
N VAL A 66 5.68 5.69 -19.52
CA VAL A 66 4.43 5.73 -20.29
C VAL A 66 3.70 4.38 -20.29
N SER A 67 4.44 3.27 -20.40
CA SER A 67 3.87 1.91 -20.40
C SER A 67 3.14 1.56 -19.10
N ASN A 68 3.34 2.33 -18.04
CA ASN A 68 2.73 2.12 -16.73
C ASN A 68 1.32 2.71 -16.68
N LEU A 69 1.03 3.76 -17.45
CA LEU A 69 -0.23 4.52 -17.39
C LEU A 69 -1.47 3.72 -17.76
N GLN A 70 -1.34 2.60 -18.47
CA GLN A 70 -2.47 1.71 -18.80
C GLN A 70 -3.08 0.99 -17.58
N ARG A 71 -2.35 0.91 -16.46
CA ARG A 71 -2.82 0.23 -15.23
C ARG A 71 -2.53 0.96 -13.92
N GLN A 72 -1.59 1.90 -13.92
CA GLN A 72 -1.18 2.63 -12.71
C GLN A 72 -1.92 3.95 -12.61
N ILE A 73 -3.24 3.86 -12.34
CA ILE A 73 -4.21 4.96 -12.45
C ILE A 73 -4.01 6.10 -11.44
N ILE A 74 -3.12 5.94 -10.45
CA ILE A 74 -2.76 7.02 -9.53
C ILE A 74 -1.84 8.05 -10.22
N HIS A 75 -1.18 7.66 -11.30
CA HIS A 75 -0.25 8.51 -12.03
C HIS A 75 -0.93 9.20 -13.24
N SER A 76 -0.36 10.32 -13.66
CA SER A 76 -0.75 11.03 -14.90
C SER A 76 0.48 11.32 -15.76
N GLN A 77 0.24 11.75 -17.00
CA GLN A 77 1.31 12.12 -17.94
C GLN A 77 2.21 13.25 -17.41
N ASP A 78 1.69 14.12 -16.54
CA ASP A 78 2.45 15.25 -15.96
C ASP A 78 3.61 14.79 -15.07
N PHE A 79 3.60 13.53 -14.64
CA PHE A 79 4.61 12.94 -13.75
C PHE A 79 5.58 12.00 -14.46
N LEU A 80 5.56 11.93 -15.80
CA LEU A 80 6.51 11.09 -16.54
C LEU A 80 7.95 11.45 -16.17
N ASN A 81 8.80 10.42 -16.05
CA ASN A 81 10.19 10.54 -15.60
C ASN A 81 10.38 11.04 -14.16
N GLN A 82 9.31 11.10 -13.35
CA GLN A 82 9.42 11.38 -11.92
C GLN A 82 9.29 10.10 -11.09
N PRO A 83 9.84 10.06 -9.87
CA PRO A 83 9.71 8.89 -9.00
C PRO A 83 8.24 8.61 -8.65
N LYS A 84 7.84 7.33 -8.73
CA LYS A 84 6.44 6.93 -8.52
C LYS A 84 5.94 7.28 -7.12
N ALA A 85 6.77 7.15 -6.09
CA ALA A 85 6.40 7.49 -4.71
C ALA A 85 5.96 8.97 -4.59
N PHE A 86 6.69 9.89 -5.22
CA PHE A 86 6.35 11.31 -5.20
C PHE A 86 5.16 11.65 -6.11
N SER A 87 5.06 11.02 -7.28
CA SER A 87 3.88 11.16 -8.15
C SER A 87 2.59 10.73 -7.43
N ALA A 88 2.63 9.59 -6.76
CA ALA A 88 1.50 9.08 -5.98
C ALA A 88 1.15 10.05 -4.83
N LYS A 89 2.14 10.53 -4.07
CA LYS A 89 1.93 11.52 -3.01
C LYS A 89 1.25 12.79 -3.52
N ALA A 90 1.70 13.33 -4.65
CA ALA A 90 1.09 14.51 -5.25
C ALA A 90 -0.39 14.26 -5.61
N ARG A 91 -0.70 13.11 -6.21
CA ARG A 91 -2.08 12.73 -6.55
C ARG A 91 -2.96 12.59 -5.31
N LEU A 92 -2.46 11.94 -4.25
CA LEU A 92 -3.21 11.75 -3.02
C LEU A 92 -3.47 13.07 -2.29
N LYS A 93 -2.52 14.01 -2.32
CA LYS A 93 -2.73 15.36 -1.75
C LYS A 93 -3.83 16.14 -2.47
N GLN A 94 -4.00 15.94 -3.78
CA GLN A 94 -5.13 16.53 -4.52
C GLN A 94 -6.48 15.89 -4.12
N LEU A 95 -6.48 14.59 -3.82
CA LEU A 95 -7.69 13.86 -3.43
C LEU A 95 -8.14 14.25 -2.00
N ASN A 96 -7.20 14.26 -1.07
CA ASN A 96 -7.46 14.56 0.33
C ASN A 96 -6.26 15.23 1.00
N ALA A 97 -6.28 16.56 1.04
CA ALA A 97 -5.16 17.35 1.57
C ALA A 97 -4.99 17.23 3.10
N SER A 98 -6.02 16.80 3.84
CA SER A 98 -6.01 16.73 5.31
C SER A 98 -5.25 15.52 5.87
N ILE A 99 -4.92 14.53 5.03
CA ILE A 99 -4.18 13.33 5.43
C ILE A 99 -2.68 13.57 5.38
N GLU A 100 -1.93 13.01 6.33
CA GLU A 100 -0.47 12.99 6.30
C GLU A 100 0.02 11.97 5.27
N ILE A 101 0.90 12.39 4.35
CA ILE A 101 1.41 11.51 3.29
C ILE A 101 2.93 11.61 3.22
N GLU A 102 3.58 10.48 3.45
CA GLU A 102 5.03 10.30 3.35
C GLU A 102 5.35 9.47 2.10
N ALA A 103 6.43 9.86 1.41
CA ALA A 103 6.89 9.18 0.20
C ALA A 103 8.38 8.91 0.34
N PHE A 104 8.76 7.67 0.09
CA PHE A 104 10.12 7.15 0.18
C PHE A 104 10.52 6.63 -1.20
N GLU A 105 11.39 7.37 -1.89
CA GLU A 105 12.04 6.93 -3.12
C GLU A 105 13.20 6.00 -2.77
N GLU A 106 12.88 4.83 -2.26
CA GLU A 106 13.88 3.83 -1.90
C GLU A 106 13.35 2.42 -2.11
N ARG A 107 14.29 1.49 -2.29
CA ARG A 107 13.96 0.09 -2.46
C ARG A 107 13.76 -0.53 -1.08
N PHE A 108 12.66 -1.26 -0.90
CA PHE A 108 12.43 -2.04 0.31
C PHE A 108 13.47 -3.18 0.42
N LYS A 109 14.29 -3.15 1.46
CA LYS A 109 15.48 -4.00 1.69
C LYS A 109 15.60 -4.38 3.16
N ALA A 110 16.39 -5.41 3.46
CA ALA A 110 16.54 -5.90 4.83
C ALA A 110 17.01 -4.82 5.82
N HIS A 111 17.87 -3.89 5.40
CA HIS A 111 18.40 -2.84 6.28
C HIS A 111 17.40 -1.73 6.62
N ASN A 112 16.39 -1.48 5.76
CA ASN A 112 15.36 -0.45 5.99
C ASN A 112 13.98 -1.04 6.32
N ALA A 113 13.81 -2.36 6.26
CA ALA A 113 12.51 -3.02 6.41
C ALA A 113 11.81 -2.73 7.76
N LEU A 114 12.50 -3.00 8.88
CA LEU A 114 11.93 -2.75 10.21
C LEU A 114 11.72 -1.25 10.49
N PRO A 115 12.72 -0.36 10.25
CA PRO A 115 12.51 1.08 10.44
C PRO A 115 11.34 1.66 9.64
N LEU A 116 11.07 1.14 8.44
CA LEU A 116 9.96 1.60 7.61
C LEU A 116 8.60 1.08 8.11
N ILE A 117 8.52 -0.17 8.58
CA ILE A 117 7.26 -0.82 8.94
C ILE A 117 6.79 -0.48 10.36
N GLU A 118 7.71 -0.37 11.32
CA GLU A 118 7.39 -0.18 12.75
C GLU A 118 6.48 1.03 13.04
N PRO A 119 6.62 2.20 12.38
CA PRO A 119 5.78 3.36 12.66
C PRO A 119 4.32 3.24 12.20
N TYR A 120 3.96 2.19 11.44
CA TYR A 120 2.65 2.07 10.81
C TYR A 120 1.81 0.97 11.46
N ASP A 121 0.49 1.17 11.52
CA ASP A 121 -0.44 0.21 12.14
C ASP A 121 -0.71 -1.01 11.25
N PHE A 122 -0.71 -0.80 9.93
CA PHE A 122 -1.01 -1.84 8.95
C PHE A 122 -0.12 -1.69 7.70
N ILE A 123 0.30 -2.82 7.13
CA ILE A 123 1.19 -2.84 5.96
C ILE A 123 0.47 -3.44 4.75
N ILE A 124 0.72 -2.89 3.57
CA ILE A 124 0.23 -3.44 2.31
C ILE A 124 1.41 -3.73 1.39
N ASP A 125 1.59 -5.02 1.08
CA ASP A 125 2.46 -5.47 0.00
C ASP A 125 1.71 -5.35 -1.34
N ALA A 126 2.07 -4.30 -2.08
CA ALA A 126 1.63 -4.05 -3.45
C ALA A 126 2.77 -4.29 -4.48
N THR A 127 3.79 -5.07 -4.10
CA THR A 127 4.92 -5.41 -4.96
C THR A 127 4.57 -6.55 -5.92
N ASP A 128 5.31 -6.67 -7.03
CA ASP A 128 5.11 -7.68 -8.08
C ASP A 128 6.21 -8.75 -8.12
N ASN A 129 7.13 -8.75 -7.15
CA ASN A 129 8.26 -9.69 -7.12
C ASN A 129 8.36 -10.47 -5.80
N PHE A 130 8.47 -11.80 -5.91
CA PHE A 130 8.46 -12.73 -4.77
C PHE A 130 9.46 -12.39 -3.66
N ASN A 131 10.70 -12.01 -3.98
CA ASN A 131 11.69 -11.71 -2.93
C ASN A 131 11.25 -10.54 -2.03
N ALA A 132 10.54 -9.55 -2.58
CA ALA A 132 10.02 -8.45 -1.78
C ALA A 132 8.87 -8.95 -0.89
N LYS A 133 7.96 -9.78 -1.41
CA LYS A 133 6.85 -10.37 -0.65
C LYS A 133 7.32 -11.15 0.57
N PHE A 134 8.34 -11.99 0.41
CA PHE A 134 8.93 -12.74 1.53
C PHE A 134 9.65 -11.83 2.53
N LEU A 135 10.37 -10.81 2.05
CA LEU A 135 10.99 -9.84 2.95
C LEU A 135 9.96 -9.04 3.76
N ILE A 136 8.86 -8.62 3.13
CA ILE A 136 7.76 -7.91 3.79
C ILE A 136 7.08 -8.83 4.82
N ASN A 137 6.83 -10.09 4.46
CA ASN A 137 6.34 -11.11 5.37
C ASN A 137 7.23 -11.22 6.61
N ASP A 138 8.53 -11.42 6.42
CA ASP A 138 9.47 -11.62 7.53
C ASP A 138 9.51 -10.39 8.43
N ALA A 139 9.56 -9.19 7.84
CA ALA A 139 9.55 -7.94 8.59
C ALA A 139 8.25 -7.74 9.38
N CYS A 140 7.08 -8.01 8.78
CA CYS A 140 5.78 -7.89 9.47
C CYS A 140 5.62 -8.93 10.58
N VAL A 141 6.06 -10.17 10.36
CA VAL A 141 6.04 -11.22 11.38
C VAL A 141 6.96 -10.85 12.55
N LEU A 142 8.18 -10.38 12.27
CA LEU A 142 9.11 -9.94 13.31
C LEU A 142 8.56 -8.75 14.10
N ALA A 143 8.01 -7.75 13.42
CA ALA A 143 7.45 -6.55 14.04
C ALA A 143 6.02 -6.72 14.59
N GLN A 144 5.43 -7.93 14.48
CA GLN A 144 4.04 -8.22 14.85
C GLN A 144 3.04 -7.23 14.22
N LYS A 145 3.25 -6.88 12.95
CA LYS A 145 2.37 -5.99 12.19
C LYS A 145 1.37 -6.80 11.36
N PRO A 146 0.06 -6.48 11.43
CA PRO A 146 -0.89 -7.02 10.47
C PRO A 146 -0.57 -6.49 9.07
N TYR A 147 -0.71 -7.33 8.06
CA TYR A 147 -0.49 -6.93 6.69
C TYR A 147 -1.35 -7.69 5.70
N SER A 148 -1.56 -7.09 4.54
CA SER A 148 -2.13 -7.78 3.37
C SER A 148 -1.13 -7.81 2.24
N HIS A 149 -1.12 -8.93 1.52
CA HIS A 149 -0.41 -9.08 0.25
C HIS A 149 -1.41 -9.37 -0.86
N ALA A 150 -1.11 -8.87 -2.05
CA ALA A 150 -1.81 -9.26 -3.27
C ALA A 150 -0.83 -9.61 -4.39
N GLY A 151 -1.29 -10.42 -5.33
CA GLY A 151 -0.55 -10.74 -6.54
C GLY A 151 -1.51 -10.87 -7.73
N VAL A 152 -1.04 -10.48 -8.91
CA VAL A 152 -1.80 -10.62 -10.15
C VAL A 152 -0.93 -11.32 -11.17
N LEU A 153 -1.49 -12.33 -11.82
CA LEU A 153 -0.88 -13.05 -12.92
C LEU A 153 -1.89 -13.22 -14.06
N LYS A 154 -1.67 -12.49 -15.16
CA LYS A 154 -2.59 -12.45 -16.31
C LYS A 154 -4.02 -12.11 -15.84
N TYR A 155 -4.94 -13.08 -15.90
CA TYR A 155 -6.34 -12.94 -15.54
C TYR A 155 -6.66 -13.43 -14.11
N ARG A 156 -5.66 -13.76 -13.30
CA ARG A 156 -5.84 -14.28 -11.94
C ARG A 156 -5.29 -13.28 -10.93
N GLY A 157 -6.11 -12.97 -9.93
CA GLY A 157 -5.71 -12.26 -8.74
C GLY A 157 -5.67 -13.19 -7.54
N GLN A 158 -4.82 -12.88 -6.58
CA GLN A 158 -4.81 -13.49 -5.26
C GLN A 158 -4.59 -12.41 -4.21
N SER A 159 -5.19 -12.58 -3.04
CA SER A 159 -4.91 -11.77 -1.87
C SER A 159 -4.91 -12.64 -0.61
N MET A 160 -4.12 -12.24 0.37
CA MET A 160 -4.07 -12.86 1.69
C MET A 160 -3.84 -11.77 2.72
N SER A 161 -4.58 -11.83 3.82
CA SER A 161 -4.34 -10.97 4.98
C SER A 161 -3.81 -11.82 6.12
N VAL A 162 -2.78 -11.31 6.79
CA VAL A 162 -2.07 -11.97 7.87
C VAL A 162 -2.20 -11.11 9.11
N LEU A 163 -2.70 -11.71 10.17
CA LEU A 163 -2.73 -11.11 11.50
C LEU A 163 -1.53 -11.62 12.32
N PRO A 164 -1.06 -10.85 13.31
CA PRO A 164 -0.11 -11.34 14.30
C PRO A 164 -0.56 -12.69 14.87
N HIS A 165 0.38 -13.62 15.04
CA HIS A 165 0.15 -14.98 15.52
C HIS A 165 -0.72 -15.89 14.64
N SER A 166 -1.04 -15.50 13.40
CA SER A 166 -1.71 -16.36 12.41
C SER A 166 -0.74 -16.97 11.39
N ALA A 167 -1.23 -17.83 10.49
CA ALA A 167 -0.41 -18.36 9.39
C ALA A 167 0.04 -17.23 8.46
N CYS A 168 1.35 -17.15 8.22
CA CYS A 168 1.95 -16.11 7.37
C CYS A 168 2.16 -16.59 5.93
N LEU A 169 2.67 -15.72 5.05
CA LEU A 169 2.92 -16.07 3.65
C LEU A 169 3.87 -17.27 3.54
N ALA A 170 4.92 -17.32 4.37
CA ALA A 170 5.88 -18.42 4.38
C ALA A 170 5.29 -19.74 4.88
N CYS A 171 4.19 -19.71 5.67
CA CYS A 171 3.47 -20.92 6.06
C CYS A 171 2.69 -21.55 4.89
N VAL A 172 2.28 -20.73 3.91
CA VAL A 172 1.53 -21.18 2.72
C VAL A 172 2.46 -21.46 1.55
N PHE A 173 3.51 -20.66 1.40
CA PHE A 173 4.48 -20.74 0.31
C PHE A 173 5.87 -20.99 0.88
N ASP A 174 6.35 -22.22 0.73
CA ASP A 174 7.55 -22.76 1.35
C ASP A 174 8.83 -21.90 1.11
N LYS A 175 8.99 -21.37 -0.10
CA LYS A 175 10.09 -20.48 -0.49
C LYS A 175 9.76 -19.71 -1.77
N PRO A 176 10.48 -18.60 -2.07
CA PRO A 176 10.39 -17.98 -3.39
C PRO A 176 10.62 -19.02 -4.50
N PRO A 177 9.84 -18.97 -5.60
CA PRO A 177 10.07 -19.85 -6.74
C PRO A 177 11.50 -19.67 -7.29
N LYS A 178 12.08 -20.74 -7.84
CA LYS A 178 13.42 -20.70 -8.44
C LYS A 178 13.48 -19.61 -9.53
N LYS A 179 14.59 -18.88 -9.61
CA LYS A 179 14.84 -17.85 -10.66
C LYS A 179 14.52 -18.44 -12.04
N GLY A 180 13.70 -17.74 -12.83
CA GLY A 180 13.26 -18.16 -14.16
C GLY A 180 11.78 -18.58 -14.27
N LEU A 181 11.07 -18.72 -13.13
CA LEU A 181 9.61 -18.92 -13.10
C LEU A 181 8.83 -17.61 -12.94
N ASN A 182 9.51 -16.45 -13.00
CA ASN A 182 8.86 -15.15 -13.02
C ASN A 182 8.32 -14.89 -14.43
N PRO A 183 7.01 -14.76 -14.63
CA PRO A 183 6.44 -14.44 -15.94
C PRO A 183 6.76 -13.00 -16.39
N THR A 184 7.34 -12.18 -15.52
CA THR A 184 7.82 -10.83 -15.82
C THR A 184 9.25 -10.76 -16.34
N SER A 185 10.03 -11.86 -16.34
CA SER A 185 11.36 -11.90 -16.96
C SER A 185 11.33 -12.29 -18.45
N GLY A 186 10.20 -12.07 -19.12
CA GLY A 186 9.95 -12.49 -20.50
C GLY A 186 9.04 -11.55 -21.29
N LEU A 187 9.09 -10.25 -20.99
CA LEU A 187 8.66 -9.16 -21.88
C LEU A 187 9.74 -8.08 -21.88
#